data_AF-A0A3D0Y528-F1
#
_entry.id   AF-A0A3D0Y528-F1
#
_cell.length_a   1.000
_cell.length_b   1.000
_cell.length_c   1.000
_cell.angle_alpha   90.00
_cell.angle_beta   90.00
_cell.angle_gamma   90.00
#
_symmetry.space_group_name_H-M   'P 1'
#
loop_
_entity.id
_entity.type
_entity.pdbx_description
1 polymer ?
#
loop_
_entity_poly.entity_id
_entity_poly.type
_entity_poly.pdbx_seq_one_letter_code
_entity_poly.pdbx_strand_id
1 'polypeptide(L)'
;MSDQVQQIKERVNIVDVIGQYVKLSKAGKNFKGLSPFGNEKTPSFFVSPDKGMYYDFSSGQGGDVFSFVQKMEGVDFKGALQILAEKAGVTLHTESKQSRDTRDTLYAILESATQFFETKLSEQMQAREYLQKRGLEDATMRSFRLGFAPGDWQTLLNHLTKLGYHEREIEQAGLIKKGERGGYYDRFRS
;
A
#
# COMPACT_ATOMS: atom_id res chain seq x y z
N MET A 1 -5.26 1.14 6.83
CA MET A 1 -5.40 -0.31 6.55
C MET A 1 -5.13 -1.18 7.77
N SER A 2 -4.04 -0.98 8.54
CA SER A 2 -3.71 -1.84 9.72
C SER A 2 -4.84 -1.91 10.77
N ASP A 3 -5.48 -0.79 11.08
CA ASP A 3 -6.51 -0.70 12.12
C ASP A 3 -7.80 -1.49 11.78
N GLN A 4 -8.26 -1.43 10.52
CA GLN A 4 -9.44 -2.18 10.07
C GLN A 4 -9.21 -3.70 10.06
N VAL A 5 -8.01 -4.16 9.69
CA VAL A 5 -7.66 -5.59 9.70
C VAL A 5 -7.69 -6.13 11.13
N GLN A 6 -7.14 -5.38 12.08
CA GLN A 6 -7.14 -5.76 13.49
C GLN A 6 -8.56 -5.80 14.07
N GLN A 7 -9.37 -4.77 13.79
CA GLN A 7 -10.78 -4.74 14.21
C GLN A 7 -11.60 -5.92 13.67
N ILE A 8 -11.31 -6.37 12.44
CA ILE A 8 -11.96 -7.55 11.86
C ILE A 8 -11.47 -8.82 12.58
N LYS A 9 -10.16 -8.95 12.86
CA LYS A 9 -9.62 -10.09 13.61
C LYS A 9 -10.23 -10.22 15.01
N GLU A 10 -10.54 -9.11 15.66
CA GLU A 10 -11.13 -9.10 17.01
C GLU A 10 -12.63 -9.42 17.01
N ARG A 11 -13.36 -9.02 15.95
CA ARG A 11 -14.80 -9.28 15.83
C ARG A 11 -15.13 -10.64 15.21
N VAL A 12 -14.20 -11.21 14.45
CA VAL A 12 -14.41 -12.46 13.73
C VAL A 12 -13.83 -13.62 14.52
N ASN A 13 -14.71 -14.52 14.95
CA ASN A 13 -14.31 -15.80 15.51
C ASN A 13 -13.98 -16.79 14.38
N ILE A 14 -12.75 -17.30 14.37
CA ILE A 14 -12.27 -18.25 13.37
C ILE A 14 -13.11 -19.54 13.33
N VAL A 15 -13.65 -19.99 14.47
CA VAL A 15 -14.49 -21.19 14.54
C VAL A 15 -15.81 -20.98 13.80
N ASP A 16 -16.40 -19.80 13.94
CA ASP A 16 -17.69 -19.48 13.34
C ASP A 16 -17.55 -19.32 11.82
N VAL A 17 -16.43 -18.75 11.36
CA VAL A 17 -16.14 -18.65 9.91
C VAL A 17 -15.90 -20.02 9.31
N ILE A 18 -14.99 -20.81 9.89
CA ILE A 18 -14.67 -22.14 9.36
C ILE A 18 -15.87 -23.08 9.46
N GLY A 19 -16.66 -22.97 10.53
CA GLY A 19 -17.85 -23.78 10.77
C GLY A 19 -18.91 -23.69 9.68
N GLN A 20 -18.89 -22.63 8.87
CA GLN A 20 -19.76 -22.49 7.69
C GLN A 20 -19.33 -23.38 6.52
N TYR A 21 -18.05 -23.75 6.45
CA TYR A 21 -17.47 -24.56 5.39
C TYR A 21 -17.26 -26.01 5.82
N VAL A 22 -16.89 -26.23 7.08
CA VAL A 22 -16.51 -27.53 7.62
C VAL A 22 -17.31 -27.82 8.88
N LYS A 23 -17.87 -29.03 8.96
CA LYS A 23 -18.53 -29.50 10.18
C LYS A 23 -17.48 -29.77 11.26
N LEU A 24 -17.37 -28.84 12.21
CA LEU A 24 -16.43 -28.92 13.33
C LEU A 24 -17.05 -29.66 14.52
N SER A 25 -16.21 -30.43 15.21
CA SER A 25 -16.52 -31.15 16.45
C SER A 25 -15.54 -30.73 17.55
N LYS A 26 -16.01 -30.58 18.78
CA LYS A 26 -15.16 -30.13 19.89
C LYS A 26 -14.16 -31.21 20.27
N ALA A 27 -12.89 -30.84 20.41
CA ALA A 27 -11.78 -31.72 20.79
C ALA A 27 -10.92 -31.02 21.86
N GLY A 28 -11.38 -31.08 23.11
CA GLY A 28 -10.74 -30.39 24.23
C GLY A 28 -10.89 -28.86 24.08
N LYS A 29 -9.76 -28.16 24.01
CA LYS A 29 -9.69 -26.69 23.79
C LYS A 29 -9.80 -26.30 22.32
N ASN A 30 -9.59 -27.25 21.41
CA ASN A 30 -9.61 -27.03 19.98
C ASN A 30 -10.88 -27.64 19.36
N PHE A 31 -11.09 -27.35 18.08
CA PHE A 31 -12.10 -28.00 17.25
C PHE A 31 -11.43 -28.83 16.17
N LYS A 32 -12.05 -29.94 15.77
CA LYS A 32 -11.57 -30.80 14.70
C LYS A 32 -12.66 -31.11 13.67
N GLY A 33 -12.28 -31.26 12.42
CA GLY A 33 -13.15 -31.60 11.30
C GLY A 33 -12.41 -32.40 10.22
N LEU A 34 -13.14 -32.81 9.19
CA LEU A 34 -12.53 -33.35 7.97
C LEU A 34 -11.87 -32.20 7.20
N SER A 35 -10.74 -32.48 6.54
CA SER A 35 -10.08 -31.51 5.68
C SER A 35 -11.03 -31.01 4.58
N PRO A 36 -11.14 -29.69 4.35
CA PRO A 36 -11.79 -29.14 3.16
C PRO A 36 -10.88 -29.18 1.93
N PHE A 37 -9.59 -29.49 2.08
CA PHE A 37 -8.58 -29.42 1.03
C PHE A 37 -8.26 -30.79 0.40
N GLY A 38 -8.79 -31.87 0.98
CA GLY A 38 -8.59 -33.23 0.51
C GLY A 38 -9.77 -34.12 0.88
N ASN A 39 -9.91 -35.27 0.22
CA ASN A 39 -10.96 -36.22 0.51
C ASN A 39 -10.44 -37.30 1.48
N GLU A 40 -10.74 -37.16 2.77
CA GLU A 40 -10.30 -38.06 3.82
C GLU A 40 -11.46 -38.55 4.69
N LYS A 41 -11.30 -39.73 5.29
CA LYS A 41 -12.30 -40.33 6.20
C LYS A 41 -12.04 -40.00 7.67
N THR A 42 -10.83 -39.56 8.00
CA THR A 42 -10.38 -39.30 9.38
C THR A 42 -10.21 -37.80 9.56
N PRO A 43 -10.71 -37.19 10.66
CA PRO A 43 -10.54 -35.76 10.91
C PRO A 43 -9.06 -35.38 11.06
N SER A 44 -8.50 -34.61 10.12
CA SER A 44 -7.14 -34.07 10.21
C SER A 44 -7.09 -32.54 10.31
N PHE A 45 -8.23 -31.87 10.20
CA PHE A 45 -8.34 -30.42 10.25
C PHE A 45 -8.59 -29.94 11.69
N PHE A 46 -7.73 -29.08 12.21
CA PHE A 46 -7.82 -28.53 13.57
C PHE A 46 -7.93 -27.01 13.57
N VAL A 47 -8.79 -26.48 14.44
CA VAL A 47 -8.97 -25.05 14.68
C VAL A 47 -8.68 -24.74 16.14
N SER A 48 -7.81 -23.76 16.38
CA SER A 48 -7.45 -23.27 17.71
C SER A 48 -8.07 -21.89 17.92
N PRO A 49 -9.18 -21.76 18.67
CA PRO A 49 -9.84 -20.47 18.90
C PRO A 49 -8.91 -19.48 19.61
N ASP A 50 -8.21 -19.95 20.66
CA ASP A 50 -7.28 -19.13 21.46
C ASP A 50 -6.13 -18.53 20.64
N LYS A 51 -5.70 -19.25 19.59
CA LYS A 51 -4.62 -18.79 18.71
C LYS A 51 -5.15 -18.03 17.49
N GLY A 52 -6.46 -18.08 17.20
CA GLY A 52 -7.04 -17.54 15.98
C GLY A 52 -6.50 -18.20 14.70
N MET A 53 -6.13 -19.48 14.76
CA MET A 53 -5.45 -20.19 13.66
C MET A 53 -6.07 -21.57 13.38
N TYR A 54 -5.94 -22.03 12.14
CA TYR A 54 -6.22 -23.41 11.74
C TYR A 54 -4.96 -24.11 11.24
N TYR A 55 -4.98 -25.44 11.32
CA TYR A 55 -3.96 -26.29 10.72
C TYR A 55 -4.58 -27.62 10.28
N ASP A 56 -4.27 -28.03 9.06
CA ASP A 56 -4.65 -29.28 8.46
C ASP A 56 -3.43 -30.20 8.37
N PHE A 57 -3.46 -31.32 9.10
CA PHE A 57 -2.37 -32.28 9.13
C PHE A 57 -2.27 -33.14 7.87
N SER A 58 -3.34 -33.27 7.08
CA SER A 58 -3.31 -34.05 5.83
C SER A 58 -2.63 -33.27 4.70
N SER A 59 -2.98 -32.00 4.54
CA SER A 59 -2.47 -31.15 3.46
C SER A 59 -1.27 -30.28 3.87
N GLY A 60 -0.95 -30.21 5.17
CA GLY A 60 0.09 -29.33 5.72
C GLY A 60 -0.30 -27.84 5.71
N GLN A 61 -1.55 -27.52 5.40
CA GLN A 61 -2.01 -26.15 5.28
C GLN A 61 -2.40 -25.57 6.63
N GLY A 62 -1.89 -24.39 6.94
CA GLY A 62 -2.30 -23.64 8.12
C GLY A 62 -2.28 -22.14 7.87
N GLY A 63 -2.90 -21.41 8.79
CA GLY A 63 -2.95 -19.95 8.73
C GLY A 63 -4.06 -19.37 9.60
N ASP A 64 -4.28 -18.07 9.43
CA ASP A 64 -5.36 -17.35 10.09
C ASP A 64 -6.66 -17.43 9.29
N VAL A 65 -7.70 -16.77 9.82
CA VAL A 65 -9.03 -16.71 9.18
C VAL A 65 -8.98 -16.11 7.76
N PHE A 66 -8.09 -15.16 7.50
CA PHE A 66 -7.91 -14.58 6.16
C PHE A 66 -7.34 -15.62 5.20
N SER A 67 -6.25 -16.27 5.63
CA SER A 67 -5.60 -17.33 4.86
C SER A 67 -6.54 -18.49 4.54
N PHE A 68 -7.50 -18.79 5.43
CA PHE A 68 -8.56 -19.77 5.17
C PHE A 68 -9.51 -19.30 4.08
N VAL A 69 -10.09 -18.10 4.23
CA VAL A 69 -11.06 -17.54 3.27
C VAL A 69 -10.45 -17.35 1.89
N GLN A 70 -9.20 -16.87 1.81
CA GLN A 70 -8.48 -16.74 0.54
C GLN A 70 -8.43 -18.07 -0.23
N LYS A 71 -8.22 -19.18 0.47
CA LYS A 71 -8.14 -20.50 -0.15
C LYS A 71 -9.50 -21.07 -0.50
N MET A 72 -10.48 -20.92 0.38
CA MET A 72 -11.83 -21.45 0.15
C MET A 72 -12.57 -20.70 -0.96
N GLU A 73 -12.39 -19.39 -1.03
CA GLU A 73 -13.08 -18.52 -2.01
C GLU A 73 -12.21 -18.21 -3.24
N GLY A 74 -10.94 -18.62 -3.24
CA GLY A 74 -10.01 -18.36 -4.35
C GLY A 74 -9.70 -16.88 -4.56
N VAL A 75 -9.75 -16.08 -3.49
CA VAL A 75 -9.56 -14.61 -3.53
C VAL A 75 -8.22 -14.17 -2.97
N ASP A 76 -7.78 -12.98 -3.39
CA ASP A 76 -6.63 -12.31 -2.79
C ASP A 76 -6.96 -11.79 -1.37
N PHE A 77 -5.96 -11.23 -0.69
CA PHE A 77 -6.13 -10.74 0.68
C PHE A 77 -7.22 -9.66 0.77
N LYS A 78 -7.36 -8.83 -0.27
CA LYS A 78 -8.36 -7.76 -0.32
C LYS A 78 -9.77 -8.30 -0.47
N GLY A 79 -9.97 -9.32 -1.32
CA GLY A 79 -11.24 -10.03 -1.44
C GLY A 79 -11.61 -10.73 -0.12
N ALA A 80 -10.66 -11.42 0.51
CA ALA A 80 -10.89 -12.03 1.82
C ALA A 80 -11.21 -11.00 2.90
N LEU A 81 -10.55 -9.84 2.88
CA LEU A 81 -10.85 -8.72 3.77
C LEU A 81 -12.29 -8.21 3.59
N GLN A 82 -12.76 -8.09 2.36
CA GLN A 82 -14.15 -7.69 2.05
C GLN A 82 -15.17 -8.69 2.60
N ILE A 83 -14.97 -9.97 2.31
CA ILE A 83 -15.86 -11.05 2.78
C ILE A 83 -15.93 -11.09 4.31
N LEU A 84 -14.77 -11.01 4.97
CA LEU A 84 -14.70 -11.05 6.43
C LEU A 84 -15.23 -9.77 7.09
N ALA A 85 -15.07 -8.61 6.45
CA ALA A 85 -15.61 -7.36 6.97
C ALA A 85 -17.13 -7.33 6.94
N GLU A 86 -17.74 -7.85 5.86
CA GLU A 86 -19.20 -7.99 5.77
C GLU A 86 -19.73 -8.91 6.88
N LYS A 87 -19.07 -10.06 7.10
CA LYS A 87 -19.40 -10.98 8.22
C LYS A 87 -19.21 -10.34 9.60
N ALA A 88 -18.21 -9.46 9.75
CA ALA A 88 -17.92 -8.76 10.99
C ALA A 88 -18.83 -7.54 11.26
N GLY A 89 -19.70 -7.18 10.31
CA GLY A 89 -20.46 -5.92 10.36
C GLY A 89 -19.56 -4.67 10.30
N VAL A 90 -18.33 -4.80 9.79
CA VAL A 90 -17.38 -3.71 9.66
C VAL A 90 -17.49 -3.12 8.27
N THR A 91 -17.91 -1.86 8.17
CA THR A 91 -17.87 -1.15 6.90
C THR A 91 -16.43 -0.86 6.52
N LEU A 92 -15.91 -1.58 5.52
CA LEU A 92 -14.61 -1.22 4.93
C LEU A 92 -14.75 0.11 4.23
N HIS A 93 -14.09 1.13 4.78
CA HIS A 93 -13.78 2.32 4.01
C HIS A 93 -12.75 1.93 2.95
N THR A 94 -13.23 1.49 1.80
CA THR A 94 -12.41 1.50 0.59
C THR A 94 -12.07 2.95 0.31
N GLU A 95 -10.80 3.26 0.05
CA GLU A 95 -10.44 4.57 -0.47
C GLU A 95 -11.41 4.91 -1.60
N SER A 96 -12.19 5.99 -1.40
CA SER A 96 -13.13 6.49 -2.39
C SER A 96 -12.42 6.67 -3.72
N LYS A 97 -13.13 6.50 -4.84
CA LYS A 97 -12.56 6.74 -6.18
C LYS A 97 -11.86 8.11 -6.25
N GLN A 98 -12.48 9.12 -5.64
CA GLN A 98 -11.92 10.46 -5.51
C GLN A 98 -10.58 10.52 -4.76
N SER A 99 -10.41 9.76 -3.67
CA SER A 99 -9.13 9.71 -2.94
C SER A 99 -8.03 8.98 -3.71
N ARG A 100 -8.38 7.97 -4.53
CA ARG A 100 -7.40 7.33 -5.42
C ARG A 100 -7.00 8.26 -6.55
N ASP A 101 -7.96 8.88 -7.22
CA ASP A 101 -7.71 9.84 -8.29
C ASP A 101 -6.81 10.98 -7.78
N THR A 102 -7.06 11.48 -6.56
CA THR A 102 -6.19 12.50 -5.93
C THR A 102 -4.76 11.99 -5.73
N ARG A 103 -4.60 10.77 -5.22
CA ARG A 103 -3.29 10.19 -4.96
C ARG A 103 -2.51 9.94 -6.26
N ASP A 104 -3.18 9.45 -7.28
CA ASP A 104 -2.60 9.21 -8.60
C ASP A 104 -2.15 10.52 -9.25
N THR A 105 -2.95 11.59 -9.13
CA THR A 105 -2.55 12.94 -9.55
C THR A 105 -1.30 13.42 -8.81
N LEU A 106 -1.23 13.26 -7.48
CA LEU A 106 -0.04 13.65 -6.72
C LEU A 106 1.21 12.87 -7.15
N TYR A 107 1.09 11.57 -7.43
CA TYR A 107 2.21 10.78 -7.95
C TYR A 107 2.64 11.24 -9.34
N ALA A 108 1.71 11.56 -10.24
CA ALA A 108 2.03 12.09 -11.56
C ALA A 108 2.77 13.44 -11.47
N ILE A 109 2.37 14.31 -10.53
CA ILE A 109 3.06 15.58 -10.27
C ILE A 109 4.49 15.34 -9.78
N LEU A 110 4.67 14.44 -8.82
CA LEU A 110 6.00 14.11 -8.27
C LEU A 110 6.92 13.54 -9.36
N GLU A 111 6.41 12.63 -10.19
CA GLU A 111 7.15 12.07 -11.31
C GLU A 111 7.58 13.14 -12.31
N SER A 112 6.66 14.05 -12.67
CA SER A 112 6.96 15.18 -13.57
C SER A 112 8.04 16.10 -12.99
N ALA A 113 7.99 16.35 -11.68
CA ALA A 113 8.99 17.16 -10.99
C ALA A 113 10.36 16.46 -10.94
N THR A 114 10.40 15.14 -10.72
CA THR A 114 11.64 14.37 -10.76
C THR A 114 12.31 14.45 -12.13
N GLN A 115 11.55 14.22 -13.21
CA GLN A 115 12.06 14.35 -14.59
C GLN A 115 12.58 15.76 -14.90
N PHE A 116 11.86 16.78 -14.42
CA PHE A 116 12.30 18.16 -14.54
C PHE A 116 13.66 18.38 -13.86
N PHE A 117 13.83 17.93 -12.62
CA PHE A 117 15.09 18.13 -11.89
C PHE A 117 16.24 17.30 -12.47
N GLU A 118 15.99 16.07 -12.94
CA GLU A 118 16.99 15.26 -13.66
C GLU A 118 17.49 16.00 -14.92
N THR A 119 16.57 16.58 -15.69
CA THR A 119 16.90 17.37 -16.87
C THR A 119 17.75 18.57 -16.49
N LYS A 120 17.37 19.30 -15.42
CA LYS A 120 18.15 20.45 -14.94
C LYS A 120 19.53 20.08 -14.44
N LEU A 121 19.72 18.90 -13.84
CA LEU A 121 21.06 18.42 -13.49
C LEU A 121 21.91 18.17 -14.73
N SER A 122 21.32 17.60 -15.79
CA SER A 122 22.04 17.35 -17.05
C SER A 122 22.51 18.64 -17.74
N GLU A 123 21.75 19.74 -17.60
CA GLU A 123 22.04 21.07 -18.14
C GLU A 123 23.08 21.84 -17.29
N GLN A 124 23.26 21.48 -16.01
CA GLN A 124 24.10 22.22 -15.08
C GLN A 124 25.44 21.54 -14.81
N MET A 125 26.44 21.89 -15.61
CA MET A 125 27.80 21.34 -15.53
C MET A 125 28.41 21.46 -14.12
N GLN A 126 28.26 22.62 -13.46
CA GLN A 126 28.81 22.86 -12.12
C GLN A 126 28.22 21.92 -11.06
N ALA A 127 26.91 21.66 -11.12
CA ALA A 127 26.24 20.75 -10.21
C ALA A 127 26.70 19.29 -10.42
N ARG A 128 26.89 18.88 -11.67
CA ARG A 128 27.44 17.54 -12.00
C ARG A 128 28.87 17.38 -11.51
N GLU A 129 29.73 18.36 -11.76
CA GLU A 129 31.10 18.34 -11.27
C GLU A 129 31.16 18.27 -9.74
N TYR A 130 30.26 18.96 -9.05
CA TYR A 130 30.16 18.87 -7.59
C TYR A 130 29.86 17.45 -7.13
N LEU A 131 28.88 16.77 -7.74
CA LEU A 131 28.52 15.39 -7.40
C LEU A 131 29.66 14.41 -7.74
N GLN A 132 30.31 14.58 -8.88
CA GLN A 132 31.46 13.76 -9.27
C GLN A 132 32.65 13.95 -8.32
N LYS A 133 32.95 15.18 -7.91
CA LYS A 133 33.97 15.48 -6.86
C LYS A 133 33.64 14.85 -5.51
N ARG A 134 32.35 14.57 -5.25
CA ARG A 134 31.88 13.84 -4.06
C ARG A 134 31.93 12.32 -4.22
N GLY A 135 32.37 11.80 -5.37
CA GLY A 135 32.50 10.37 -5.64
C GLY A 135 31.23 9.71 -6.19
N LEU A 136 30.25 10.48 -6.67
CA LEU A 136 29.05 9.93 -7.30
C LEU A 136 29.31 9.65 -8.78
N GLU A 137 29.19 8.38 -9.16
CA GLU A 137 29.26 7.94 -10.54
C GLU A 137 27.99 8.31 -11.33
N ASP A 138 28.12 8.54 -12.64
CA ASP A 138 26.99 8.85 -13.52
C ASP A 138 25.90 7.77 -13.49
N ALA A 139 26.26 6.49 -13.33
CA ALA A 139 25.31 5.39 -13.20
C ALA A 139 24.47 5.49 -11.91
N THR A 140 25.10 5.84 -10.79
CA THR A 140 24.44 6.06 -9.50
C THR A 140 23.53 7.28 -9.55
N MET A 141 23.98 8.38 -10.16
CA MET A 141 23.15 9.57 -10.31
C MET A 141 21.87 9.27 -11.11
N ARG A 142 21.95 8.44 -12.15
CA ARG A 142 20.79 8.01 -12.94
C ARG A 142 19.88 7.03 -12.20
N SER A 143 20.42 6.02 -11.53
CA SER A 143 19.61 5.00 -10.84
C SER A 143 18.82 5.59 -9.67
N PHE A 144 19.41 6.55 -8.96
CA PHE A 144 18.73 7.30 -7.89
C PHE A 144 17.97 8.53 -8.39
N ARG A 145 17.98 8.79 -9.71
CA ARG A 145 17.27 9.90 -10.35
C ARG A 145 17.59 11.26 -9.70
N LEU A 146 18.88 11.49 -9.46
CA LEU A 146 19.33 12.75 -8.88
C LEU A 146 19.02 13.91 -9.83
N GLY A 147 18.62 15.03 -9.24
CA GLY A 147 18.26 16.22 -9.97
C GLY A 147 18.85 17.49 -9.36
N PHE A 148 18.67 18.60 -10.08
CA PHE A 148 19.11 19.92 -9.66
C PHE A 148 17.94 20.88 -9.67
N ALA A 149 17.74 21.61 -8.56
CA ALA A 149 16.71 22.62 -8.45
C ALA A 149 17.30 24.01 -8.74
N PRO A 150 16.91 24.68 -9.84
CA PRO A 150 17.39 26.04 -10.15
C PRO A 150 17.06 27.04 -9.03
N GLY A 151 17.89 28.07 -8.88
CA GLY A 151 17.73 29.08 -7.83
C GLY A 151 16.55 30.06 -8.01
N ASP A 152 15.91 30.04 -9.18
CA ASP A 152 14.75 30.87 -9.51
C ASP A 152 13.53 30.57 -8.62
N TRP A 153 12.62 31.55 -8.51
CA TRP A 153 11.51 31.46 -7.55
C TRP A 153 10.36 30.56 -7.97
N GLN A 154 10.15 30.31 -9.26
CA GLN A 154 8.92 29.68 -9.80
C GLN A 154 9.18 28.79 -11.02
N THR A 155 10.40 28.31 -11.24
CA THR A 155 10.73 27.56 -12.45
C THR A 155 10.02 26.21 -12.50
N LEU A 156 9.96 25.49 -11.38
CA LEU A 156 9.19 24.24 -11.29
C LEU A 156 7.68 24.52 -11.35
N LEU A 157 7.20 25.53 -10.61
CA LEU A 157 5.80 25.95 -10.64
C LEU A 157 5.33 26.23 -12.08
N ASN A 158 6.10 27.03 -12.83
CA ASN A 158 5.79 27.37 -14.21
C ASN A 158 5.85 26.15 -15.15
N HIS A 159 6.74 25.20 -14.88
CA HIS A 159 6.82 23.96 -15.65
C HIS A 159 5.58 23.08 -15.43
N LEU A 160 5.22 22.82 -14.17
CA LEU A 160 4.09 21.95 -13.82
C LEU A 160 2.73 22.55 -14.21
N THR A 161 2.57 23.86 -14.09
CA THR A 161 1.35 24.55 -14.56
C THR A 161 1.20 24.50 -16.08
N LYS A 162 2.31 24.58 -16.84
CA LYS A 162 2.29 24.37 -18.30
C LYS A 162 1.90 22.94 -18.69
N LEU A 163 2.16 21.95 -17.84
CA LEU A 163 1.70 20.57 -18.02
C LEU A 163 0.22 20.37 -17.64
N GLY A 164 -0.44 21.41 -17.12
CA GLY A 164 -1.88 21.41 -16.80
C GLY A 164 -2.20 21.13 -15.34
N TYR A 165 -1.21 20.98 -14.45
CA TYR A 165 -1.46 20.77 -13.02
C TYR A 165 -1.90 22.06 -12.32
N HIS A 166 -2.82 21.94 -11.37
CA HIS A 166 -3.29 23.09 -10.60
C HIS A 166 -2.37 23.42 -9.42
N GLU A 167 -2.21 24.71 -9.11
CA GLU A 167 -1.34 25.17 -8.01
C GLU A 167 -1.64 24.49 -6.67
N ARG A 168 -2.92 24.24 -6.37
CA ARG A 168 -3.31 23.54 -5.12
C ARG A 168 -2.78 22.10 -5.07
N GLU A 169 -2.78 21.40 -6.20
CA GLU A 169 -2.30 20.01 -6.27
C GLU A 169 -0.77 19.98 -6.14
N ILE A 170 -0.09 20.94 -6.77
CA ILE A 170 1.36 21.12 -6.65
C ILE A 170 1.77 21.48 -5.22
N GLU A 171 0.98 22.32 -4.54
CA GLU A 171 1.15 22.65 -3.11
C GLU A 171 0.94 21.41 -2.23
N GLN A 172 -0.11 20.63 -2.49
CA GLN A 172 -0.37 19.37 -1.77
C GLN A 172 0.75 18.33 -1.98
N ALA A 173 1.33 18.27 -3.17
CA ALA A 173 2.53 17.46 -3.44
C ALA A 173 3.79 17.98 -2.70
N GLY A 174 3.71 19.16 -2.08
CA GLY A 174 4.77 19.74 -1.28
C GLY A 174 5.90 20.36 -2.10
N LEU A 175 5.67 20.65 -3.39
CA LEU A 175 6.69 21.18 -4.29
C LEU A 175 6.77 22.71 -4.28
N ILE A 176 5.71 23.38 -3.85
CA ILE A 176 5.65 24.84 -3.70
C ILE A 176 5.20 25.24 -2.28
N LYS A 177 5.40 26.50 -1.94
CA LYS A 177 4.90 27.14 -0.71
C LYS A 177 4.23 28.47 -1.05
N LYS A 178 3.28 28.88 -0.22
CA LYS A 178 2.63 30.18 -0.32
C LYS A 178 3.49 31.25 0.37
N GLY A 179 3.71 32.38 -0.30
CA GLY A 179 4.42 33.54 0.25
C GLY A 179 3.53 34.40 1.15
N GLU A 180 4.15 35.17 2.05
CA GLU A 180 3.45 36.06 3.00
C GLU A 180 2.64 37.16 2.31
N ARG A 181 3.06 37.61 1.13
CA ARG A 181 2.40 38.66 0.34
C ARG A 181 1.39 38.10 -0.67
N GLY A 182 1.09 36.81 -0.61
CA GLY A 182 0.34 36.09 -1.64
C GLY A 182 1.23 35.58 -2.77
N GLY A 183 0.74 34.56 -3.49
CA GLY A 183 1.48 33.86 -4.55
C GLY A 183 2.25 32.63 -4.06
N TYR A 184 2.66 31.81 -5.02
CA TYR A 184 3.40 30.58 -4.79
C TYR A 184 4.87 30.70 -5.22
N TYR A 185 5.73 29.92 -4.58
CA TYR A 185 7.13 29.80 -4.94
C TYR A 185 7.66 28.37 -4.73
N ASP A 186 8.69 28.00 -5.49
CA ASP A 186 9.31 26.69 -5.46
C ASP A 186 9.94 26.40 -4.09
N ARG A 187 9.64 25.23 -3.52
CA ARG A 187 10.18 24.81 -2.21
C ARG A 187 11.68 24.53 -2.28
N PHE A 188 12.15 23.95 -3.38
CA PHE A 188 13.54 23.55 -3.60
C PHE A 188 14.20 24.53 -4.55
N ARG A 189 15.32 25.14 -4.11
CA ARG A 189 16.11 26.10 -4.86
C ARG A 189 17.56 26.02 -4.37
N SER A 190 18.52 26.09 -5.28
CA SER A 190 19.98 26.02 -5.00
C SER A 190 20.69 27.31 -5.39
#